data_AF-A0A951SJP7-F1
#
_entry.id   AF-A0A951SJP7-F1
#
_cell.length_a   1.000
_cell.length_b   1.000
_cell.length_c   1.000
_cell.angle_alpha   90.00
_cell.angle_beta   90.00
_cell.angle_gamma   90.00
#
_symmetry.space_group_name_H-M   'P 1'
#
loop_
_entity.id
_entity.type
_entity.pdbx_description
1 polymer ?
#
loop_
_entity_poly.entity_id
_entity_poly.type
_entity_poly.pdbx_seq_one_letter_code
_entity_poly.pdbx_strand_id
1 'polypeptide(L)'
;MTMAFAALVSAAPLAAAEAPVAGRFATLIDGLASSADRAAEALREQDARLEATKALDAAERVALVFDHAAPPPLAALAKQASGAMKHARQALQNGDPAKAAEVLAASAAALRAADPGVVTAPPKIDADDGPGKDVVNAEGHRIAEIDEVVRRQDGRSYAVLKTGGAIDWFGFIDFGNERVVVPLEELVAGKNMVVYAARVSQQELASQAAPPADGDGD
;
A
#
# COMPACT_ATOMS: atom_id res chain seq x y z
N MET A 1 -49.58 23.06 -30.19
CA MET A 1 -49.59 22.13 -29.05
C MET A 1 -48.20 21.53 -28.95
N THR A 2 -47.35 22.10 -28.11
CA THR A 2 -45.93 21.74 -28.00
C THR A 2 -45.76 21.10 -26.63
N MET A 3 -45.55 19.78 -26.58
CA MET A 3 -45.29 19.08 -25.33
C MET A 3 -43.80 19.22 -24.97
N ALA A 4 -43.53 19.82 -23.81
CA ALA A 4 -42.21 19.87 -23.20
C ALA A 4 -41.98 18.60 -22.37
N PHE A 5 -40.97 17.81 -22.74
CA PHE A 5 -40.44 16.72 -21.94
C PHE A 5 -39.54 17.31 -20.84
N ALA A 6 -40.01 17.30 -19.60
CA ALA A 6 -39.17 17.56 -18.43
C ALA A 6 -38.53 16.23 -17.99
N ALA A 7 -37.25 16.05 -18.31
CA ALA A 7 -36.45 14.96 -17.77
C ALA A 7 -36.07 15.30 -16.32
N LEU A 8 -36.72 14.64 -15.35
CA LEU A 8 -36.26 14.61 -13.97
C LEU A 8 -34.97 13.78 -13.94
N VAL A 9 -33.82 14.45 -13.82
CA VAL A 9 -32.56 13.81 -13.45
C VAL A 9 -32.65 13.48 -11.97
N SER A 10 -32.92 12.22 -11.65
CA SER A 10 -32.81 11.68 -10.29
C SER A 10 -31.33 11.59 -9.93
N ALA A 11 -30.83 12.55 -9.14
CA ALA A 11 -29.54 12.44 -8.49
C ALA A 11 -29.65 11.42 -7.35
N ALA A 12 -29.27 10.17 -7.64
CA ALA A 12 -29.11 9.17 -6.60
C ALA A 12 -27.97 9.63 -5.66
N PRO A 13 -28.15 9.62 -4.33
CA PRO A 13 -27.05 9.83 -3.41
C PRO A 13 -26.05 8.70 -3.62
N LEU A 14 -24.81 9.07 -3.96
CA LEU A 14 -23.66 8.18 -3.95
C LEU A 14 -23.46 7.76 -2.49
N ALA A 15 -24.14 6.69 -2.08
CA ALA A 15 -23.87 6.01 -0.83
C ALA A 15 -22.44 5.48 -0.94
N ALA A 16 -21.50 6.25 -0.39
CA ALA A 16 -20.15 5.81 -0.15
C ALA A 16 -20.25 4.53 0.67
N ALA A 17 -20.10 3.39 -0.01
CA ALA A 17 -20.01 2.10 0.64
C ALA A 17 -18.79 2.19 1.57
N GLU A 18 -19.05 2.24 2.88
CA GLU A 18 -18.00 2.09 3.89
C GLU A 18 -17.38 0.72 3.68
N ALA A 19 -16.25 0.69 2.96
CA ALA A 19 -15.50 -0.54 2.75
C ALA A 19 -15.10 -1.08 4.14
N PRO A 20 -15.39 -2.35 4.45
CA PRO A 20 -15.13 -2.90 5.78
C PRO A 20 -13.63 -2.85 6.08
N VAL A 21 -13.28 -2.00 7.05
CA VAL A 21 -11.93 -1.74 7.60
C VAL A 21 -11.26 -3.01 8.19
N ALA A 22 -11.99 -4.12 8.27
CA ALA A 22 -11.49 -5.44 8.65
C ALA A 22 -10.58 -6.10 7.60
N GLY A 23 -10.65 -5.69 6.32
CA GLY A 23 -9.91 -6.34 5.22
C GLY A 23 -8.44 -5.89 5.06
N ARG A 24 -8.01 -4.79 5.69
CA ARG A 24 -6.70 -4.17 5.35
C ARG A 24 -5.48 -5.00 5.72
N PHE A 25 -5.51 -5.64 6.89
CA PHE A 25 -4.41 -6.53 7.29
C PHE A 25 -4.44 -7.82 6.48
N ALA A 26 -5.62 -8.30 6.06
CA ALA A 26 -5.74 -9.42 5.16
C ALA A 26 -5.09 -9.10 3.79
N THR A 27 -5.41 -7.94 3.19
CA THR A 27 -4.78 -7.52 1.93
C THR A 27 -3.28 -7.29 2.09
N LEU A 28 -2.83 -6.73 3.21
CA LEU A 28 -1.41 -6.55 3.50
C LEU A 28 -0.69 -7.89 3.63
N ILE A 29 -1.24 -8.85 4.39
CA ILE A 29 -0.66 -10.19 4.58
C ILE A 29 -0.58 -10.93 3.25
N ASP A 30 -1.63 -10.85 2.44
CA ASP A 30 -1.68 -11.49 1.13
C ASP A 30 -0.71 -10.85 0.12
N GLY A 31 -0.60 -9.51 0.11
CA GLY A 31 0.37 -8.79 -0.72
C GLY A 31 1.82 -9.07 -0.32
N LEU A 32 2.07 -9.19 0.99
CA LEU A 32 3.36 -9.62 1.53
C LEU A 32 3.69 -11.06 1.13
N ALA A 33 2.73 -11.99 1.26
CA ALA A 33 2.91 -13.38 0.85
C ALA A 33 3.21 -13.49 -0.66
N SER A 34 2.47 -12.75 -1.48
CA SER A 34 2.65 -12.71 -2.93
C SER A 34 4.02 -12.15 -3.32
N SER A 35 4.51 -11.12 -2.62
CA SER A 35 5.82 -10.53 -2.88
C SER A 35 6.97 -11.43 -2.43
N ALA A 36 6.80 -12.15 -1.31
CA ALA A 36 7.74 -13.16 -0.86
C ALA A 36 7.85 -14.34 -1.84
N ASP A 37 6.73 -14.81 -2.40
CA ASP A 37 6.73 -15.86 -3.41
C ASP A 37 7.41 -15.43 -4.71
N ARG A 38 7.10 -14.23 -5.23
CA ARG A 38 7.77 -13.69 -6.42
C ARG A 38 9.29 -13.60 -6.21
N ALA A 39 9.73 -13.15 -5.02
CA ALA A 39 11.14 -13.13 -4.68
C ALA A 39 11.74 -14.55 -4.62
N ALA A 40 11.03 -15.51 -4.02
CA ALA A 40 11.48 -16.90 -3.96
C ALA A 40 11.58 -17.56 -5.34
N GLU A 41 10.64 -17.28 -6.24
CA GLU A 41 10.63 -17.79 -7.62
C GLU A 41 11.77 -17.18 -8.44
N ALA A 42 11.93 -15.86 -8.42
CA ALA A 42 13.01 -15.18 -9.12
C ALA A 42 14.41 -15.62 -8.63
N LEU A 43 14.56 -16.00 -7.35
CA LEU A 43 15.82 -16.54 -6.83
C LEU A 43 16.18 -17.94 -7.35
N ARG A 44 15.20 -18.70 -7.86
CA ARG A 44 15.44 -20.02 -8.46
C ARG A 44 15.83 -19.93 -9.93
N GLU A 45 15.54 -18.79 -10.57
CA GLU A 45 15.91 -18.52 -11.96
C GLU A 45 17.35 -18.00 -12.04
N GLN A 46 18.16 -18.55 -12.95
CA GLN A 46 19.61 -18.28 -13.01
C GLN A 46 19.96 -16.83 -13.38
N ASP A 47 19.06 -16.07 -14.02
CA ASP A 47 19.31 -14.72 -14.53
C ASP A 47 18.43 -13.63 -13.91
N ALA A 48 17.58 -13.96 -12.92
CA ALA A 48 16.61 -13.03 -12.35
C ALA A 48 17.09 -12.35 -11.04
N ARG A 49 18.40 -12.28 -10.79
CA ARG A 49 18.96 -11.73 -9.53
C ARG A 49 18.50 -10.31 -9.22
N LEU A 50 18.43 -9.45 -10.24
CA LEU A 50 17.94 -8.08 -10.08
C LEU A 50 16.47 -8.06 -9.66
N GLU A 51 15.63 -8.83 -10.35
CA GLU A 51 14.20 -8.92 -10.06
C GLU A 51 13.93 -9.55 -8.69
N ALA A 52 14.69 -10.58 -8.33
CA ALA A 52 14.66 -11.17 -6.98
C ALA A 52 15.00 -10.16 -5.89
N THR A 53 16.01 -9.32 -6.12
CA THR A 53 16.40 -8.28 -5.15
C THR A 53 15.30 -7.23 -5.01
N LYS A 54 14.74 -6.75 -6.13
CA LYS A 54 13.61 -5.79 -6.12
C LYS A 54 12.39 -6.34 -5.41
N ALA A 55 12.03 -7.60 -5.68
CA ALA A 55 10.90 -8.27 -5.05
C ALA A 55 11.13 -8.48 -3.54
N LEU A 56 12.35 -8.84 -3.14
CA LEU A 56 12.73 -8.95 -1.73
C LEU A 56 12.67 -7.59 -1.01
N ASP A 57 13.17 -6.53 -1.63
CA ASP A 57 13.11 -5.18 -1.07
C ASP A 57 11.66 -4.69 -0.92
N ALA A 58 10.79 -5.03 -1.87
CA ALA A 58 9.36 -4.76 -1.80
C ALA A 58 8.69 -5.53 -0.64
N ALA A 59 8.95 -6.84 -0.54
CA ALA A 59 8.45 -7.66 0.56
C ALA A 59 8.94 -7.14 1.93
N GLU A 60 10.19 -6.72 2.04
CA GLU A 60 10.72 -6.19 3.30
C GLU A 60 10.04 -4.88 3.72
N ARG A 61 9.77 -3.95 2.80
CA ARG A 61 9.04 -2.69 3.11
C ARG A 61 7.69 -3.00 3.75
N VAL A 62 6.93 -3.92 3.15
CA VAL A 62 5.62 -4.34 3.69
C VAL A 62 5.78 -5.06 5.02
N ALA A 63 6.78 -5.93 5.17
CA ALA A 63 7.02 -6.65 6.42
C ALA A 63 7.40 -5.71 7.57
N LEU A 64 8.13 -4.63 7.31
CA LEU A 64 8.48 -3.61 8.30
C LEU A 64 7.25 -2.80 8.74
N VAL A 65 6.38 -2.44 7.79
CA VAL A 65 5.09 -1.81 8.12
C VAL A 65 4.27 -2.76 8.97
N PHE A 66 4.20 -4.04 8.59
CA PHE A 66 3.44 -5.04 9.31
C PHE A 66 3.94 -5.20 10.75
N ASP A 67 5.24 -5.39 10.94
CA ASP A 67 5.87 -5.56 12.26
C ASP A 67 5.60 -4.35 13.18
N HIS A 68 5.55 -3.14 12.62
CA HIS A 68 5.27 -1.94 13.38
C HIS A 68 3.78 -1.73 13.69
N ALA A 69 2.92 -2.02 12.71
CA ALA A 69 1.50 -1.71 12.75
C ALA A 69 0.64 -2.84 13.31
N ALA A 70 1.18 -4.07 13.37
CA ALA A 70 0.41 -5.25 13.73
C ALA A 70 -0.20 -5.13 15.13
N PRO A 71 -1.51 -5.44 15.27
CA PRO A 71 -2.13 -5.56 16.59
C PRO A 71 -1.55 -6.75 17.37
N PRO A 72 -1.81 -6.87 18.69
CA PRO A 72 -1.32 -7.98 19.49
C PRO A 72 -1.57 -9.40 18.93
N PRO A 73 -2.74 -9.71 18.34
CA PRO A 73 -2.98 -11.05 17.75
C PRO A 73 -2.08 -11.37 16.55
N LEU A 74 -1.62 -10.36 15.80
CA LEU A 74 -0.78 -10.53 14.61
C LEU A 74 0.70 -10.23 14.85
N ALA A 75 1.06 -9.70 16.01
CA ALA A 75 2.43 -9.27 16.30
C ALA A 75 3.47 -10.39 16.15
N ALA A 76 3.13 -11.62 16.54
CA ALA A 76 4.03 -12.77 16.38
C ALA A 76 4.26 -13.11 14.90
N LEU A 77 3.18 -13.14 14.10
CA LEU A 77 3.25 -13.37 12.66
C LEU A 77 4.06 -12.28 11.95
N ALA A 78 3.81 -11.02 12.30
CA ALA A 78 4.50 -9.88 11.72
C ALA A 78 6.01 -9.90 12.01
N LYS A 79 6.39 -10.22 13.25
CA LYS A 79 7.79 -10.39 13.65
C LYS A 79 8.46 -11.57 12.96
N GLN A 80 7.74 -12.66 12.77
CA GLN A 80 8.23 -13.83 12.02
C GLN A 80 8.49 -13.46 10.56
N ALA A 81 7.56 -12.78 9.91
CA ALA A 81 7.68 -12.37 8.51
C ALA A 81 8.86 -11.38 8.31
N SER A 82 8.98 -10.37 9.18
CA SER A 82 10.11 -9.42 9.11
C SER A 82 11.46 -10.09 9.37
N GLY A 83 11.51 -11.06 10.29
CA GLY A 83 12.68 -11.90 10.53
C GLY A 83 13.06 -12.76 9.31
N ALA A 84 12.07 -13.34 8.62
CA ALA A 84 12.29 -14.13 7.42
C ALA A 84 12.90 -13.29 6.28
N MET A 85 12.41 -12.06 6.05
CA MET A 85 12.98 -11.16 5.03
C MET A 85 14.45 -10.82 5.32
N LYS A 86 14.78 -10.55 6.60
CA LYS A 86 16.17 -10.29 7.03
C LYS A 86 17.07 -11.52 6.83
N HIS A 87 16.58 -12.71 7.19
CA HIS A 87 17.32 -13.95 7.00
C HIS A 87 17.54 -14.28 5.51
N ALA A 88 16.52 -14.05 4.67
CA ALA A 88 16.64 -14.22 3.22
C ALA A 88 17.69 -13.27 2.64
N ARG A 89 17.68 -11.98 3.03
CA ARG A 89 18.72 -11.04 2.59
C ARG A 89 20.12 -11.47 3.05
N GLN A 90 20.26 -11.91 4.30
CA GLN A 90 21.55 -12.40 4.80
C GLN A 90 22.04 -13.61 4.00
N ALA A 91 21.15 -14.54 3.64
CA ALA A 91 21.50 -15.69 2.80
C ALA A 91 21.97 -15.25 1.40
N LEU A 92 21.33 -14.24 0.78
CA LEU A 92 21.80 -13.67 -0.49
C LEU A 92 23.17 -13.01 -0.39
N GLN A 93 23.42 -12.26 0.69
CA GLN A 93 24.73 -11.64 0.94
C GLN A 93 25.84 -12.69 1.12
N ASN A 94 25.48 -13.86 1.66
CA ASN A 94 26.39 -14.99 1.82
C ASN A 94 26.53 -15.84 0.54
N GLY A 95 25.87 -15.49 -0.56
CA GLY A 95 25.92 -16.23 -1.82
C GLY A 95 25.05 -17.49 -1.85
N ASP A 96 24.03 -17.59 -1.00
CA ASP A 96 23.13 -18.73 -0.91
C ASP A 96 21.69 -18.37 -1.32
N PRO A 97 21.42 -18.23 -2.64
CA PRO A 97 20.09 -17.88 -3.14
C PRO A 97 19.05 -19.00 -2.95
N ALA A 98 19.48 -20.26 -2.90
CA ALA A 98 18.59 -21.40 -2.66
C ALA A 98 17.98 -21.34 -1.26
N LYS A 99 18.82 -21.08 -0.24
CA LYS A 99 18.35 -20.90 1.14
C LYS A 99 17.48 -19.65 1.29
N ALA A 100 17.82 -18.55 0.62
CA ALA A 100 16.98 -17.37 0.60
C ALA A 100 15.58 -17.68 0.03
N ALA A 101 15.51 -18.41 -1.09
CA ALA A 101 14.25 -18.83 -1.69
C ALA A 101 13.43 -19.76 -0.78
N GLU A 102 14.08 -20.68 -0.07
CA GLU A 102 13.41 -21.57 0.89
C GLU A 102 12.78 -20.78 2.05
N VAL A 103 13.53 -19.87 2.66
CA VAL A 103 13.06 -19.03 3.78
C VAL A 103 11.86 -18.17 3.35
N LEU A 104 11.93 -17.58 2.15
CA LEU A 104 10.84 -16.75 1.61
C LEU A 104 9.59 -17.57 1.31
N ALA A 105 9.73 -18.73 0.67
CA ALA A 105 8.59 -19.62 0.39
C ALA A 105 7.93 -20.14 1.67
N ALA A 106 8.72 -20.49 2.69
CA ALA A 106 8.19 -20.89 3.99
C ALA A 106 7.44 -19.75 4.68
N SER A 107 7.97 -18.52 4.60
CA SER A 107 7.28 -17.33 5.13
C SER A 107 5.97 -17.05 4.39
N ALA A 108 5.96 -17.14 3.06
CA ALA A 108 4.76 -16.96 2.25
C ALA A 108 3.67 -17.99 2.59
N ALA A 109 4.05 -19.26 2.76
CA ALA A 109 3.14 -20.32 3.19
C ALA A 109 2.54 -20.04 4.58
N ALA A 110 3.37 -19.60 5.54
CA ALA A 110 2.91 -19.25 6.89
C ALA A 110 1.95 -18.05 6.87
N LEU A 111 2.22 -17.03 6.04
CA LEU A 111 1.35 -15.86 5.88
C LEU A 111 -0.01 -16.24 5.29
N ARG A 112 -0.05 -17.13 4.28
CA ARG A 112 -1.33 -17.60 3.69
C ARG A 112 -2.13 -18.51 4.62
N ALA A 113 -1.46 -19.25 5.48
CA ALA A 113 -2.12 -20.08 6.48
C ALA A 113 -2.68 -19.25 7.66
N ALA A 114 -2.27 -17.99 7.80
CA ALA A 114 -2.75 -17.13 8.86
C ALA A 114 -4.18 -16.65 8.54
N ASP A 115 -5.09 -16.81 9.52
CA ASP A 115 -6.36 -16.12 9.51
C ASP A 115 -6.18 -14.78 10.25
N PRO A 116 -6.22 -13.63 9.55
CA PRO A 116 -6.12 -12.34 10.20
C PRO A 116 -7.31 -12.05 11.12
N GLY A 117 -8.45 -12.72 10.94
CA GLY A 117 -9.69 -12.45 11.65
C GLY A 117 -10.18 -11.00 11.46
N VAL A 118 -11.12 -10.58 12.32
CA VAL A 118 -11.55 -9.18 12.37
C VAL A 118 -10.61 -8.42 13.30
N VAL A 119 -9.63 -7.73 12.72
CA VAL A 119 -8.78 -6.79 13.45
C VAL A 119 -9.31 -5.39 13.27
N THR A 120 -9.76 -4.79 14.35
CA THR A 120 -9.95 -3.34 14.45
C THR A 120 -8.75 -2.74 15.17
N ALA A 121 -7.97 -1.94 14.46
CA ALA A 121 -6.97 -1.08 15.07
C ALA A 121 -7.21 0.36 14.59
N PRO A 122 -7.12 1.38 15.44
CA PRO A 122 -7.19 2.74 14.93
C PRO A 122 -5.98 3.02 14.02
N PRO A 123 -6.14 3.76 12.90
CA PRO A 123 -5.00 4.26 12.16
C PRO A 123 -4.14 5.15 13.08
N LYS A 124 -2.82 4.97 13.04
CA LYS A 124 -1.87 5.75 13.86
C LYS A 124 -1.29 6.97 13.12
N ILE A 125 -1.89 7.38 12.01
CA ILE A 125 -1.42 8.54 11.25
C ILE A 125 -2.14 9.77 11.79
N ASP A 126 -1.38 10.76 12.25
CA ASP A 126 -1.86 12.08 12.64
C ASP A 126 -1.24 13.17 11.74
N ALA A 127 -1.66 14.42 11.94
CA ALA A 127 -1.22 15.55 11.14
C ALA A 127 0.25 15.93 11.34
N ASP A 128 0.86 15.51 12.45
CA ASP A 128 2.22 15.88 12.81
C ASP A 128 3.25 14.85 12.33
N ASP A 129 2.90 13.56 12.30
CA ASP A 129 3.80 12.47 11.88
C ASP A 129 3.49 11.96 10.46
N GLY A 130 2.31 12.25 9.90
CA GLY A 130 1.90 11.77 8.58
C GLY A 130 2.70 12.29 7.38
N PRO A 131 2.92 13.61 7.24
CA PRO A 131 3.58 14.20 6.08
C PRO A 131 5.01 13.68 5.83
N GLY A 132 5.37 13.49 4.56
CA GLY A 132 6.69 13.02 4.12
C GLY A 132 6.90 11.50 4.22
N LYS A 133 5.90 10.73 4.68
CA LYS A 133 5.99 9.26 4.67
C LYS A 133 5.74 8.72 3.26
N ASP A 134 6.57 7.75 2.86
CA ASP A 134 6.38 7.00 1.63
C ASP A 134 5.13 6.13 1.71
N VAL A 135 4.28 6.20 0.69
CA VAL A 135 3.14 5.31 0.53
C VAL A 135 3.53 4.19 -0.43
N VAL A 136 3.39 2.95 0.04
CA VAL A 136 3.56 1.74 -0.75
C VAL A 136 2.23 1.01 -0.91
N ASN A 137 2.04 0.27 -1.99
CA ASN A 137 0.89 -0.63 -2.09
C ASN A 137 1.09 -1.89 -1.23
N ALA A 138 0.09 -2.77 -1.17
CA ALA A 138 0.14 -4.02 -0.42
C ALA A 138 1.28 -4.98 -0.85
N GLU A 139 1.84 -4.78 -2.05
CA GLU A 139 2.98 -5.54 -2.58
C GLU A 139 4.33 -4.88 -2.28
N GLY A 140 4.34 -3.69 -1.71
CA GLY A 140 5.56 -2.97 -1.32
C GLY A 140 6.16 -2.10 -2.42
N HIS A 141 5.44 -1.86 -3.51
CA HIS A 141 5.85 -0.89 -4.53
C HIS A 141 5.50 0.52 -4.06
N ARG A 142 6.44 1.46 -4.13
CA ARG A 142 6.20 2.88 -3.85
C ARG A 142 5.21 3.42 -4.86
N ILE A 143 4.15 4.06 -4.38
CA ILE A 143 3.07 4.61 -5.20
C ILE A 143 2.94 6.12 -5.03
N ALA A 144 3.15 6.65 -3.82
CA ALA A 144 2.97 8.06 -3.52
C ALA A 144 3.78 8.48 -2.29
N GLU A 145 3.67 9.74 -1.92
CA GLU A 145 4.13 10.31 -0.66
C GLU A 145 2.96 11.05 0.01
N ILE A 146 2.89 11.05 1.34
CA ILE A 146 1.88 11.84 2.06
C ILE A 146 2.30 13.31 2.04
N ASP A 147 1.51 14.17 1.39
CA ASP A 147 1.73 15.63 1.36
C ASP A 147 1.21 16.26 2.66
N GLU A 148 -0.04 15.96 3.02
CA GLU A 148 -0.69 16.48 4.21
C GLU A 148 -1.77 15.53 4.74
N VAL A 149 -2.15 15.71 6.01
CA VAL A 149 -3.31 15.04 6.61
C VAL A 149 -4.33 16.10 6.99
N VAL A 150 -5.51 16.04 6.38
CA VAL A 150 -6.57 17.03 6.55
C VAL A 150 -7.76 16.43 7.26
N ARG A 151 -8.37 17.20 8.16
CA ARG A 151 -9.65 16.84 8.77
C ARG A 151 -10.76 17.60 8.05
N ARG A 152 -11.70 16.88 7.42
CA ARG A 152 -12.82 17.51 6.73
C ARG A 152 -13.96 17.85 7.70
N GLN A 153 -14.91 18.65 7.22
CA GLN A 153 -16.08 19.10 7.98
C GLN A 153 -17.00 17.94 8.43
N ASP A 154 -16.89 16.77 7.79
CA ASP A 154 -17.53 15.52 8.19
C ASP A 154 -16.92 14.88 9.45
N GLY A 155 -15.86 15.48 10.00
CA GLY A 155 -15.15 14.99 11.17
C GLY A 155 -14.20 13.82 10.89
N ARG A 156 -14.06 13.39 9.62
CA ARG A 156 -13.13 12.35 9.20
C ARG A 156 -11.78 12.95 8.80
N SER A 157 -10.73 12.15 8.95
CA SER A 157 -9.37 12.53 8.61
C SER A 157 -8.93 11.82 7.34
N TYR A 158 -8.33 12.56 6.42
CA TYR A 158 -7.92 12.10 5.11
C TYR A 158 -6.43 12.40 4.91
N ALA A 159 -5.70 11.51 4.29
CA ALA A 159 -4.37 11.80 3.77
C ALA A 159 -4.49 12.32 2.34
N VAL A 160 -3.83 13.42 2.04
CA VAL A 160 -3.59 13.88 0.67
C VAL A 160 -2.29 13.25 0.21
N LEU A 161 -2.40 12.34 -0.74
CA LEU A 161 -1.30 11.64 -1.35
C LEU A 161 -0.86 12.40 -2.58
N LYS A 162 0.44 12.61 -2.70
CA LYS A 162 1.06 13.13 -3.91
C LYS A 162 1.61 11.95 -4.71
N THR A 163 0.94 11.62 -5.81
CA THR A 163 1.53 10.76 -6.85
C THR A 163 2.51 11.62 -7.65
N GLY A 164 3.62 11.03 -8.10
CA GLY A 164 4.73 11.76 -8.75
C GLY A 164 5.77 12.32 -7.77
N GLY A 165 7.06 12.11 -8.09
CA GLY A 165 8.20 12.54 -7.26
C GLY A 165 9.19 11.43 -6.87
N ALA A 166 8.92 10.17 -7.22
CA ALA A 166 9.97 9.16 -7.23
C ALA A 166 10.91 9.50 -8.40
N ILE A 167 12.05 10.10 -8.07
CA ILE A 167 13.16 10.31 -8.99
C ILE A 167 13.49 8.96 -9.62
N ASP A 168 13.01 8.72 -10.83
CA ASP A 168 13.52 7.63 -11.63
C ASP A 168 15.01 7.91 -11.84
N TRP A 169 15.82 6.91 -11.53
CA TRP A 169 17.29 6.90 -11.56
C TRP A 169 17.91 7.30 -12.92
N PHE A 170 17.09 7.63 -13.91
CA PHE A 170 17.44 8.00 -15.28
C PHE A 170 17.08 9.44 -15.70
N GLY A 171 16.48 10.28 -14.84
CA GLY A 171 16.42 11.73 -15.09
C GLY A 171 15.54 12.18 -16.27
N PHE A 172 14.52 11.40 -16.66
CA PHE A 172 13.57 11.82 -17.70
C PHE A 172 12.11 11.66 -17.24
N ILE A 173 11.48 12.83 -17.11
CA ILE A 173 10.04 13.16 -17.15
C ILE A 173 9.21 12.82 -15.90
N ASP A 174 9.02 13.89 -15.11
CA ASP A 174 8.01 14.11 -14.07
C ASP A 174 6.60 14.09 -14.68
N PHE A 175 5.95 12.91 -14.69
CA PHE A 175 4.53 12.81 -15.00
C PHE A 175 3.72 12.83 -13.70
N GLY A 176 3.28 14.03 -13.34
CA GLY A 176 2.05 14.26 -12.57
C GLY A 176 2.25 14.49 -11.08
N ASN A 177 2.22 15.75 -10.64
CA ASN A 177 1.95 16.17 -9.25
C ASN A 177 0.46 15.98 -8.93
N GLU A 178 -0.08 14.80 -9.18
CA GLU A 178 -1.49 14.53 -8.92
C GLU A 178 -1.72 14.31 -7.43
N ARG A 179 -2.81 14.92 -6.93
CA ARG A 179 -3.19 14.85 -5.52
C ARG A 179 -4.40 13.94 -5.39
N VAL A 180 -4.22 12.84 -4.67
CA VAL A 180 -5.28 11.86 -4.40
C VAL A 180 -5.64 11.92 -2.93
N VAL A 181 -6.92 12.10 -2.63
CA VAL A 181 -7.40 12.14 -1.24
C VAL A 181 -7.83 10.74 -0.83
N VAL A 182 -7.15 10.17 0.15
CA VAL A 182 -7.39 8.81 0.64
C VAL A 182 -7.82 8.83 2.11
N PRO A 183 -8.86 8.08 2.50
CA PRO A 183 -9.26 7.98 3.90
C PRO A 183 -8.17 7.30 4.75
N LEU A 184 -7.90 7.81 5.97
CA LEU A 184 -6.86 7.23 6.84
C LEU A 184 -7.15 5.77 7.24
N GLU A 185 -8.41 5.36 7.24
CA GLU A 185 -8.83 3.99 7.52
C GLU A 185 -8.30 2.95 6.50
N GLU A 186 -8.00 3.37 5.27
CA GLU A 186 -7.43 2.53 4.21
C GLU A 186 -5.90 2.40 4.30
N LEU A 187 -5.27 3.19 5.18
CA LEU A 187 -3.84 3.24 5.37
C LEU A 187 -3.39 2.43 6.60
N VAL A 188 -2.28 1.71 6.45
CA VAL A 188 -1.61 1.01 7.54
C VAL A 188 -0.27 1.69 7.82
N ALA A 189 -0.18 2.35 8.97
CA ALA A 189 0.95 3.18 9.34
C ALA A 189 2.13 2.37 9.90
N GLY A 190 3.25 2.37 9.18
CA GLY A 190 4.55 1.96 9.69
C GLY A 190 5.32 3.13 10.29
N LYS A 191 6.56 2.86 10.71
CA LYS A 191 7.42 3.88 11.33
C LYS A 191 7.72 5.05 10.37
N ASN A 192 8.24 4.76 9.17
CA ASN A 192 8.66 5.76 8.18
C ASN A 192 7.88 5.69 6.87
N MET A 193 6.94 4.75 6.75
CA MET A 193 6.23 4.44 5.51
C MET A 193 4.84 3.93 5.84
N VAL A 194 3.95 3.98 4.86
CA VAL A 194 2.54 3.64 4.99
C VAL A 194 2.15 2.68 3.88
N VAL A 195 1.42 1.62 4.21
CA VAL A 195 0.85 0.72 3.20
C VAL A 195 -0.57 1.17 2.89
N TYR A 196 -0.84 1.46 1.62
CA TYR A 196 -2.19 1.56 1.10
C TYR A 196 -2.74 0.16 0.88
N ALA A 197 -3.76 -0.19 1.65
CA ALA A 197 -4.26 -1.57 1.71
C ALA A 197 -5.12 -1.96 0.50
N ALA A 198 -5.39 -1.04 -0.44
CA ALA A 198 -5.98 -1.39 -1.71
C ALA A 198 -4.88 -1.82 -2.71
N ARG A 199 -5.17 -2.86 -3.49
CA ARG A 199 -4.28 -3.30 -4.59
C ARG A 199 -4.44 -2.35 -5.76
N VAL A 200 -3.84 -1.16 -5.66
CA VAL A 200 -3.95 -0.12 -6.68
C VAL A 200 -2.55 0.26 -7.13
N SER A 201 -2.35 0.35 -8.44
CA SER A 201 -1.13 0.84 -9.07
C SER A 201 -1.09 2.37 -9.10
N GLN A 202 0.09 2.96 -9.36
CA GLN A 202 0.21 4.41 -9.53
C GLN A 202 -0.73 4.97 -10.60
N GLN A 203 -0.89 4.25 -11.72
CA GLN A 203 -1.75 4.68 -12.83
C GLN A 203 -3.24 4.70 -12.44
N GLU A 204 -3.67 3.76 -11.60
CA GLU A 204 -5.05 3.70 -11.12
C GLU A 204 -5.32 4.74 -10.02
N LEU A 205 -4.32 5.05 -9.18
CA LEU A 205 -4.40 6.17 -8.22
C LEU A 205 -4.47 7.51 -8.95
N ALA A 206 -3.62 7.70 -9.96
CA ALA A 206 -3.64 8.86 -10.85
C ALA A 206 -5.01 9.03 -11.53
N SER A 207 -5.59 7.94 -12.02
CA SER A 207 -6.93 7.95 -12.63
C SER A 207 -8.07 8.25 -11.64
N GLN A 208 -7.84 8.08 -10.34
CA GLN A 208 -8.79 8.42 -9.27
C GLN A 208 -8.59 9.83 -8.72
N ALA A 209 -7.54 10.55 -9.15
CA ALA A 209 -7.38 11.95 -8.82
C ALA A 209 -8.62 12.70 -9.30
N ALA A 210 -9.30 13.38 -8.39
CA ALA A 210 -10.40 14.25 -8.76
C ALA A 210 -9.85 15.29 -9.75
N PRO A 211 -10.57 15.62 -10.85
CA PRO A 211 -10.21 16.81 -11.62
C PRO A 211 -10.15 17.99 -10.64
N PRO A 212 -9.22 18.96 -10.84
CA PRO A 212 -9.24 20.17 -10.06
C PRO A 212 -10.67 20.70 -10.08
N ALA A 213 -11.23 20.96 -8.91
CA ALA A 213 -12.41 21.78 -8.83
C ALA A 213 -11.97 23.15 -9.35
N ASP A 214 -12.10 23.35 -10.67
CA ASP A 214 -12.04 24.64 -11.31
C ASP A 214 -13.18 25.45 -10.68
N GLY A 215 -12.84 26.09 -9.58
CA GLY A 215 -13.60 27.17 -9.00
C GLY A 215 -13.59 28.30 -10.01
N ASP A 216 -14.77 28.58 -10.53
CA ASP A 216 -15.30 29.90 -10.82
C ASP A 216 -14.28 31.04 -10.64
N GLY A 217 -13.86 31.60 -11.78
CA GLY A 217 -13.12 32.85 -11.87
C GLY A 217 -13.65 33.67 -13.04
N ASP A 218 -14.76 34.38 -12.77
CA ASP A 218 -15.35 35.56 -13.43
C ASP A 218 -15.37 35.70 -14.97
#